data_AF-A0A6P3IZH2-F1
#
_entry.id   AF-A0A6P3IZH2-F1
#
_cell.length_a   1.000
_cell.length_b   1.000
_cell.length_c   1.000
_cell.angle_alpha   90.00
_cell.angle_beta   90.00
_cell.angle_gamma   90.00
#
_symmetry.space_group_name_H-M   'P 1'
#
loop_
_entity.id
_entity.type
_entity.pdbx_description
1 polymer ?
#
loop_
_entity_poly.entity_id
_entity_poly.type
_entity_poly.pdbx_seq_one_letter_code
_entity_poly.pdbx_strand_id
1 'polypeptide(L)'
;MAAGTSNYWEDLRKQARQLENELDLKLVSFSKLCTSYSHSSARDGRRDRYSSDTTPLLNGSSQDRMFETMAIEIEQLLARLTGVNDKMAEYTNSAGVPSLNAALMHTLQRHRDILQDYTHEFHKTKANFVAIRERENLMGSVRKDIESYKSGSGVNNRRTELFLKEHDHLRNSDRLIEETIRFQKSSSGTKSFHIPFTLDSQNVIILPHLLFHFFFSELLVNKFTHDASLPLNISVSVFIS
;
A
#
# COMPACT_ATOMS: atom_id res chain seq x y z
N MET A 1 21.43 68.91 0.13
CA MET A 1 20.86 67.72 -0.54
C MET A 1 20.69 66.51 0.42
N ALA A 2 20.27 66.70 1.68
CA ALA A 2 20.21 65.62 2.68
C ALA A 2 18.87 64.85 2.74
N ALA A 3 17.81 65.33 2.08
CA ALA A 3 16.49 64.71 2.15
C ALA A 3 16.37 63.40 1.33
N GLY A 4 17.18 63.22 0.29
CA GLY A 4 17.11 62.05 -0.60
C GLY A 4 17.65 60.76 0.02
N THR A 5 18.68 60.84 0.86
CA THR A 5 19.33 59.66 1.49
C THR A 5 18.51 59.11 2.65
N SER A 6 17.90 60.00 3.45
CA SER A 6 17.03 59.61 4.57
C SER A 6 15.77 58.87 4.11
N ASN A 7 15.20 59.23 2.95
CA ASN A 7 14.05 58.52 2.39
C ASN A 7 14.44 57.11 1.91
N TYR A 8 15.60 56.97 1.26
CA TYR A 8 16.08 55.68 0.76
C TYR A 8 16.26 54.64 1.87
N TRP A 9 16.86 55.01 3.00
CA TRP A 9 16.98 54.12 4.16
C TRP A 9 15.61 53.67 4.71
N GLU A 10 14.66 54.60 4.80
CA GLU A 10 13.31 54.28 5.26
C GLU A 10 12.59 53.31 4.31
N ASP A 11 12.78 53.50 3.00
CA ASP A 11 12.20 52.63 1.98
C ASP A 11 12.78 51.22 2.03
N LEU A 12 14.10 51.08 2.25
CA LEU A 12 14.73 49.77 2.48
C LEU A 12 14.14 49.06 3.70
N ARG A 13 13.95 49.77 4.82
CA ARG A 13 13.34 49.20 6.04
C ARG A 13 11.91 48.73 5.81
N LYS A 14 11.11 49.52 5.09
CA LYS A 14 9.74 49.13 4.72
C LYS A 14 9.74 47.89 3.83
N GLN A 15 10.65 47.83 2.86
CA GLN A 15 10.79 46.69 1.96
C GLN A 15 11.21 45.42 2.71
N ALA A 16 12.17 45.52 3.64
CA ALA A 16 12.57 44.40 4.48
C ALA A 16 11.39 43.87 5.31
N ARG A 17 10.67 44.75 6.02
CA ARG A 17 9.48 44.35 6.79
C ARG A 17 8.41 43.68 5.95
N GLN A 18 8.21 44.15 4.71
CA GLN A 18 7.26 43.53 3.79
C GLN A 18 7.69 42.11 3.42
N LEU A 19 8.96 41.91 3.08
CA LEU A 19 9.51 40.59 2.77
C LEU A 19 9.51 39.66 3.99
N GLU A 20 9.80 40.17 5.19
CA GLU A 20 9.72 39.43 6.45
C GLU A 20 8.29 38.94 6.72
N ASN A 21 7.28 39.79 6.54
CA ASN A 21 5.88 39.39 6.70
C ASN A 21 5.46 38.32 5.67
N GLU A 22 5.92 38.45 4.43
CA GLU A 22 5.63 37.47 3.38
C GLU A 22 6.33 36.12 3.69
N LEU A 23 7.57 36.17 4.18
CA LEU A 23 8.32 34.99 4.63
C LEU A 23 7.62 34.28 5.79
N ASP A 24 7.15 35.01 6.80
CA ASP A 24 6.45 34.44 7.94
C ASP A 24 5.19 33.66 7.50
N LEU A 25 4.36 34.29 6.68
CA LEU A 25 3.15 33.66 6.14
C LEU A 25 3.46 32.40 5.33
N LYS A 26 4.48 32.46 4.46
CA LYS A 26 4.89 31.34 3.61
C LYS A 26 5.52 30.21 4.42
N LEU A 27 6.34 30.51 5.42
CA LEU A 27 6.95 29.51 6.32
C LEU A 27 5.88 28.78 7.14
N VAL A 28 4.87 29.49 7.62
CA VAL A 28 3.73 28.88 8.32
C VAL A 28 2.97 27.92 7.40
N SER A 29 2.68 28.30 6.15
CA SER A 29 2.00 27.39 5.21
C SER A 29 2.88 26.21 4.80
N PHE A 30 4.18 26.44 4.64
CA PHE A 30 5.17 25.41 4.30
C PHE A 30 5.28 24.34 5.40
N SER A 31 5.36 24.77 6.67
CA SER A 31 5.38 23.88 7.83
C SER A 31 4.08 23.06 7.98
N LYS A 32 2.92 23.68 7.70
CA LYS A 32 1.64 22.96 7.66
C LYS A 32 1.60 21.85 6.61
N LEU A 33 2.20 22.10 5.44
CA LEU A 33 2.26 21.10 4.37
C LEU A 33 3.24 19.96 4.69
N CYS A 34 4.32 20.26 5.41
CA CYS A 34 5.24 19.24 5.94
C CYS A 34 4.56 18.35 6.98
N THR A 35 3.86 18.95 7.94
CA THR A 35 3.17 18.20 9.00
C THR A 35 1.99 17.38 8.46
N SER A 36 1.19 17.94 7.54
CA SER A 36 0.08 17.20 6.92
C SER A 36 0.55 16.00 6.10
N TYR A 37 1.70 16.11 5.42
CA TYR A 37 2.34 15.00 4.71
C TYR A 37 2.57 13.82 5.66
N SER A 38 3.18 14.08 6.82
CA SER A 38 3.46 13.04 7.83
C SER A 38 2.21 12.34 8.39
N HIS A 39 1.07 13.04 8.46
CA HIS A 39 -0.18 12.47 9.00
C HIS A 39 -0.88 11.58 7.96
N SER A 40 -0.78 11.91 6.67
CA SER A 40 -1.36 11.11 5.59
C SER A 40 -0.76 9.70 5.54
N SER A 41 0.56 9.61 5.72
CA SER A 41 1.34 8.37 5.79
C SER A 41 0.98 7.45 6.95
N ALA A 42 0.63 8.02 8.11
CA ALA A 42 0.29 7.23 9.31
C ALA A 42 -1.07 6.52 9.19
N ARG A 43 -2.00 7.05 8.38
CA ARG A 43 -3.37 6.54 8.29
C ARG A 43 -3.53 5.36 7.31
N ASP A 44 -2.58 5.19 6.39
CA ASP A 44 -2.59 4.10 5.40
C ASP A 44 -2.20 2.72 6.00
N GLY A 45 -1.93 2.65 7.31
CA GLY A 45 -1.79 1.39 8.04
C GLY A 45 -3.11 0.66 8.35
N ARG A 46 -4.28 1.30 8.15
CA ARG A 46 -5.61 0.74 8.50
C ARG A 46 -6.66 0.82 7.39
N ARG A 47 -6.28 0.98 6.12
CA ARG A 47 -7.28 0.97 5.05
C ARG A 47 -7.55 -0.46 4.61
N ASP A 48 -8.82 -0.83 4.75
CA ASP A 48 -9.40 -2.14 4.50
C ASP A 48 -8.94 -2.80 3.21
N ARG A 49 -8.65 -4.09 3.37
CA ARG A 49 -8.23 -5.09 2.37
C ARG A 49 -9.26 -5.37 1.27
N TYR A 50 -10.23 -4.48 1.04
CA TYR A 50 -11.34 -4.68 0.10
C TYR A 50 -11.59 -3.52 -0.87
N SER A 51 -10.76 -2.47 -0.85
CA SER A 51 -10.85 -1.39 -1.84
C SER A 51 -9.80 -1.59 -2.94
N SER A 52 -10.05 -2.55 -3.83
CA SER A 52 -9.40 -2.56 -5.14
C SER A 52 -9.92 -1.39 -5.96
N ASP A 53 -9.00 -0.71 -6.63
CA ASP A 53 -9.14 0.42 -7.54
C ASP A 53 -9.37 1.82 -6.94
N THR A 54 -8.46 2.72 -7.33
CA THR A 54 -8.56 4.19 -7.23
C THR A 54 -8.38 4.85 -5.86
N THR A 55 -7.22 4.67 -5.22
CA THR A 55 -6.66 5.83 -4.48
C THR A 55 -5.23 6.08 -4.91
N PRO A 56 -4.93 7.25 -5.48
CA PRO A 56 -3.81 7.34 -6.38
C PRO A 56 -2.52 7.59 -5.60
N LEU A 57 -1.49 6.82 -5.97
CA LEU A 57 -0.08 7.16 -5.76
C LEU A 57 0.27 8.60 -6.25
N LEU A 58 -0.65 9.25 -6.99
CA LEU A 58 -0.58 10.64 -7.42
C LEU A 58 -0.73 11.67 -6.27
N ASN A 59 -1.32 11.32 -5.12
CA ASN A 59 -1.48 12.30 -4.03
C ASN A 59 -0.14 12.71 -3.40
N GLY A 60 0.85 11.81 -3.37
CA GLY A 60 2.22 12.16 -3.01
C GLY A 60 2.83 13.12 -4.03
N SER A 61 2.70 12.80 -5.33
CA SER A 61 3.32 13.59 -6.41
C SER A 61 2.79 15.02 -6.54
N SER A 62 1.51 15.27 -6.25
CA SER A 62 0.93 16.61 -6.26
C SER A 62 1.40 17.42 -5.05
N GLN A 63 1.45 16.81 -3.87
CA GLN A 63 1.93 17.45 -2.65
C GLN A 63 3.44 17.71 -2.71
N ASP A 64 4.22 16.81 -3.32
CA ASP A 64 5.65 16.98 -3.57
C ASP A 64 5.92 18.18 -4.50
N ARG A 65 5.12 18.33 -5.57
CA ARG A 65 5.23 19.50 -6.47
C ARG A 65 4.86 20.81 -5.78
N MET A 66 3.81 20.81 -4.96
CA MET A 66 3.44 22.00 -4.19
C MET A 66 4.53 22.37 -3.18
N PHE A 67 5.13 21.37 -2.53
CA PHE A 67 6.23 21.55 -1.60
C PHE A 67 7.45 22.18 -2.30
N GLU A 68 7.87 21.60 -3.42
CA GLU A 68 9.00 22.12 -4.21
C GLU A 68 8.75 23.56 -4.69
N THR A 69 7.53 23.84 -5.14
CA THR A 69 7.14 25.18 -5.60
C THR A 69 7.27 26.21 -4.48
N MET A 70 6.70 25.95 -3.29
CA MET A 70 6.83 26.88 -2.18
C MET A 70 8.27 26.97 -1.65
N ALA A 71 9.04 25.89 -1.71
CA ALA A 71 10.44 25.91 -1.33
C ALA A 71 11.22 26.91 -2.19
N ILE A 72 11.01 26.87 -3.51
CA ILE A 72 11.60 27.82 -4.46
C ILE A 72 11.12 29.26 -4.16
N GLU A 73 9.83 29.46 -3.90
CA GLU A 73 9.29 30.79 -3.57
C GLU A 73 9.93 31.37 -2.28
N ILE A 74 10.09 30.54 -1.24
CA ILE A 74 10.74 30.94 0.01
C ILE A 74 12.22 31.23 -0.22
N GLU A 75 12.93 30.42 -1.01
CA GLU A 75 14.33 30.68 -1.39
C GLU A 75 14.47 32.01 -2.13
N GLN A 76 13.56 32.33 -3.04
CA GLN A 76 13.53 33.62 -3.73
C GLN A 76 13.24 34.78 -2.76
N LEU A 77 12.35 34.60 -1.79
CA LEU A 77 12.07 35.60 -0.76
C LEU A 77 13.29 35.85 0.15
N LEU A 78 13.95 34.79 0.60
CA LEU A 78 15.19 34.88 1.39
C LEU A 78 16.30 35.58 0.60
N ALA A 79 16.47 35.26 -0.69
CA ALA A 79 17.44 35.91 -1.55
C ALA A 79 17.14 37.41 -1.73
N ARG A 80 15.87 37.77 -1.91
CA ARG A 80 15.45 39.19 -1.99
C ARG A 80 15.71 39.94 -0.68
N LEU A 81 15.36 39.34 0.47
CA LEU A 81 15.60 39.95 1.78
C LEU A 81 17.10 40.12 2.06
N THR A 82 17.91 39.13 1.68
CA THR A 82 19.38 39.22 1.71
C THR A 82 19.87 40.43 0.91
N GLY A 83 19.41 40.58 -0.34
CA GLY A 83 19.80 41.73 -1.17
C GLY A 83 19.33 43.09 -0.63
N VAL A 84 18.21 43.16 0.10
CA VAL A 84 17.79 44.39 0.80
C VAL A 84 18.69 44.67 2.01
N ASN A 85 19.04 43.64 2.78
CA ASN A 85 19.95 43.75 3.92
C ASN A 85 21.37 44.18 3.48
N ASP A 86 21.83 43.73 2.32
CA ASP A 86 23.12 44.14 1.74
C ASP A 86 23.11 45.62 1.36
N LYS A 87 22.04 46.10 0.71
CA LYS A 87 21.85 47.53 0.40
C LYS A 87 21.79 48.39 1.67
N MET A 88 21.14 47.88 2.72
CA MET A 88 21.15 48.54 4.03
C MET A 88 22.57 48.61 4.61
N ALA A 89 23.37 47.54 4.47
CA ALA A 89 24.77 47.54 4.91
C ALA A 89 25.64 48.52 4.13
N GLU A 90 25.46 48.63 2.81
CA GLU A 90 26.17 49.63 2.01
C GLU A 90 25.82 51.07 2.46
N TYR A 91 24.55 51.31 2.79
CA TYR A 91 24.10 52.60 3.30
C TYR A 91 24.72 52.94 4.67
N THR A 92 24.77 51.98 5.62
CA THR A 92 25.36 52.23 6.95
C THR A 92 26.86 52.51 6.88
N ASN A 93 27.58 51.87 5.96
CA ASN A 93 29.00 52.13 5.74
C ASN A 93 29.28 53.49 5.06
N SER A 94 28.31 54.01 4.29
CA SER A 94 28.44 55.29 3.58
C SER A 94 28.07 56.52 4.43
N ALA A 95 27.34 56.33 5.54
CA ALA A 95 26.87 57.40 6.41
C ALA A 95 27.96 57.83 7.42
N GLY A 96 28.77 58.83 7.05
CA GLY A 96 29.89 59.37 7.85
C GLY A 96 29.56 60.11 9.15
N VAL A 97 28.38 59.90 9.76
CA VAL A 97 27.98 60.52 11.04
C VAL A 97 27.93 59.48 12.16
N PRO A 98 28.85 59.51 13.15
CA PRO A 98 29.04 58.43 14.12
C PRO A 98 27.82 58.07 14.99
N SER A 99 27.03 59.06 15.44
CA SER A 99 25.88 58.83 16.33
C SER A 99 24.67 58.25 15.61
N LEU A 100 24.42 58.69 14.37
CA LEU A 100 23.39 58.12 13.50
C LEU A 100 23.76 56.69 13.11
N ASN A 101 25.05 56.43 12.92
CA ASN A 101 25.57 55.13 12.51
C ASN A 101 25.24 54.03 13.52
N ALA A 102 25.36 54.28 14.84
CA ALA A 102 25.06 53.27 15.87
C ALA A 102 23.61 52.74 15.82
N ALA A 103 22.62 53.63 15.69
CA ALA A 103 21.20 53.22 15.60
C ALA A 103 20.88 52.49 14.27
N LEU A 104 21.51 52.94 13.18
CA LEU A 104 21.40 52.28 11.88
C LEU A 104 22.01 50.88 11.90
N MET A 105 23.20 50.71 12.48
CA MET A 105 23.87 49.43 12.63
C MET A 105 23.07 48.46 13.49
N HIS A 106 22.51 48.92 14.61
CA HIS A 106 21.64 48.08 15.44
C HIS A 106 20.40 47.60 14.68
N THR A 107 19.77 48.50 13.92
CA THR A 107 18.60 48.15 13.11
C THR A 107 18.96 47.13 12.03
N LEU A 108 20.08 47.33 11.33
CA LEU A 108 20.59 46.37 10.34
C LEU A 108 20.91 45.02 10.96
N GLN A 109 21.54 45.01 12.14
CA GLN A 109 21.85 43.78 12.86
C GLN A 109 20.57 43.00 13.16
N ARG A 110 19.52 43.68 13.63
CA ARG A 110 18.22 43.04 13.86
C ARG A 110 17.65 42.40 12.59
N HIS A 111 17.69 43.08 11.44
CA HIS A 111 17.24 42.52 10.17
C HIS A 111 18.07 41.31 9.71
N ARG A 112 19.38 41.28 10.02
CA ARG A 112 20.24 40.12 9.76
C ARG A 112 19.89 38.94 10.66
N ASP A 113 19.66 39.19 11.94
CA ASP A 113 19.26 38.15 12.89
C ASP A 113 17.91 37.54 12.47
N ILE A 114 16.93 38.37 12.10
CA ILE A 114 15.62 37.92 11.59
C ILE A 114 15.79 37.06 10.32
N LEU A 115 16.60 37.51 9.36
CA LEU A 115 16.88 36.76 8.14
C LEU A 115 17.51 35.39 8.45
N GLN A 116 18.43 35.36 9.42
CA GLN A 116 19.08 34.11 9.84
C GLN A 116 18.06 33.15 10.49
N ASP A 117 17.18 33.65 11.35
CA ASP A 117 16.11 32.86 11.98
C ASP A 117 15.19 32.25 10.92
N TYR A 118 14.71 33.03 9.95
CA TYR A 118 13.88 32.52 8.84
C TYR A 118 14.62 31.51 7.97
N THR A 119 15.89 31.76 7.68
CA THR A 119 16.73 30.82 6.93
C THR A 119 16.87 29.50 7.68
N HIS A 120 17.08 29.54 8.99
CA HIS A 120 17.20 28.34 9.79
C HIS A 120 15.88 27.55 9.85
N GLU A 121 14.77 28.21 10.13
CA GLU A 121 13.43 27.60 10.17
C GLU A 121 13.05 26.97 8.82
N PHE A 122 13.37 27.64 7.71
CA PHE A 122 13.18 27.09 6.36
C PHE A 122 13.93 25.77 6.18
N HIS A 123 15.24 25.77 6.42
CA HIS A 123 16.07 24.58 6.22
C HIS A 123 15.69 23.43 7.15
N LYS A 124 15.34 23.74 8.40
CA LYS A 124 14.84 22.76 9.38
C LYS A 124 13.56 22.10 8.88
N THR A 125 12.60 22.88 8.40
CA THR A 125 11.34 22.35 7.85
C THR A 125 11.58 21.56 6.57
N LYS A 126 12.46 22.05 5.69
CA LYS A 126 12.83 21.36 4.44
C LYS A 126 13.47 20.01 4.70
N ALA A 127 14.43 19.95 5.62
CA ALA A 127 15.10 18.71 6.02
C ALA A 127 14.10 17.72 6.64
N ASN A 128 13.16 18.20 7.47
CA ASN A 128 12.11 17.37 8.05
C ASN A 128 11.24 16.70 6.97
N PHE A 129 10.78 17.48 5.97
CA PHE A 129 10.00 16.94 4.87
C PHE A 129 10.76 15.88 4.07
N VAL A 130 12.01 16.15 3.72
CA VAL A 130 12.86 15.20 2.99
C VAL A 130 13.00 13.89 3.77
N ALA A 131 13.24 13.96 5.08
CA ALA A 131 13.33 12.78 5.93
C ALA A 131 12.01 11.97 5.98
N ILE A 132 10.86 12.64 6.05
CA ILE A 132 9.55 11.95 6.01
C ILE A 132 9.33 11.29 4.64
N ARG A 133 9.61 12.00 3.55
CA ARG A 133 9.48 11.47 2.19
C ARG A 133 10.40 10.27 1.96
N GLU A 134 11.64 10.32 2.41
CA GLU A 134 12.58 9.19 2.32
C GLU A 134 12.07 7.98 3.11
N ARG A 135 11.54 8.20 4.32
CA ARG A 135 10.88 7.14 5.10
C ARG A 135 9.72 6.52 4.33
N GLU A 136 8.88 7.32 3.70
CA GLU A 136 7.75 6.83 2.90
C GLU A 136 8.20 6.01 1.68
N ASN A 137 9.22 6.48 0.97
CA ASN A 137 9.78 5.73 -0.17
C ASN A 137 10.29 4.35 0.26
N LEU A 138 10.97 4.27 1.42
CA LEU A 138 11.44 3.00 1.99
C LEU A 138 10.27 2.10 2.41
N MET A 139 9.27 2.66 3.11
CA MET A 139 8.08 1.90 3.54
C MET A 139 7.22 1.42 2.37
N GLY A 140 7.11 2.21 1.30
CA GLY A 140 6.43 1.83 0.06
C GLY A 140 7.10 0.62 -0.61
N SER A 141 8.43 0.60 -0.67
CA SER A 141 9.19 -0.56 -1.18
C SER A 141 8.92 -1.81 -0.34
N VAL A 142 9.04 -1.70 0.99
CA VAL A 142 8.81 -2.84 1.90
C VAL A 142 7.39 -3.37 1.80
N ARG A 143 6.37 -2.51 1.69
CA ARG A 143 4.98 -2.94 1.48
C ARG A 143 4.81 -3.72 0.18
N LYS A 144 5.41 -3.25 -0.91
CA LYS A 144 5.40 -3.93 -2.20
C LYS A 144 6.11 -5.29 -2.13
N ASP A 145 7.23 -5.37 -1.44
CA ASP A 145 7.97 -6.62 -1.26
C ASP A 145 7.19 -7.62 -0.41
N ILE A 146 6.55 -7.17 0.68
CA ILE A 146 5.66 -7.99 1.52
C ILE A 146 4.45 -8.47 0.72
N GLU A 147 3.82 -7.59 -0.05
CA GLU A 147 2.69 -7.96 -0.92
C GLU A 147 3.11 -8.96 -1.98
N SER A 148 4.27 -8.77 -2.61
CA SER A 148 4.83 -9.71 -3.60
C SER A 148 5.13 -11.06 -2.97
N TYR A 149 5.73 -11.08 -1.76
CA TYR A 149 5.98 -12.31 -1.01
C TYR A 149 4.67 -13.02 -0.62
N LYS A 150 3.67 -12.29 -0.13
CA LYS A 150 2.37 -12.85 0.25
C LYS A 150 1.58 -13.37 -0.95
N SER A 151 1.62 -12.65 -2.07
CA SER A 151 0.97 -13.02 -3.33
C SER A 151 1.65 -14.23 -3.97
N GLY A 152 2.98 -14.28 -3.96
CA GLY A 152 3.78 -15.43 -4.40
C GLY A 152 3.62 -16.66 -3.49
N SER A 153 3.58 -16.45 -2.17
CA SER A 153 3.30 -17.49 -1.18
C SER A 153 1.89 -18.07 -1.33
N GLY A 154 0.92 -17.30 -1.85
CA GLY A 154 -0.43 -17.78 -2.13
C GLY A 154 -0.52 -18.79 -3.27
N VAL A 155 0.45 -18.84 -4.20
CA VAL A 155 0.50 -19.84 -5.28
C VAL A 155 1.03 -21.18 -4.75
N ASN A 156 2.04 -21.12 -3.86
CA ASN A 156 2.56 -22.30 -3.18
C ASN A 156 1.58 -22.82 -2.14
N ASN A 157 0.88 -21.92 -1.41
CA ASN A 157 -0.14 -22.33 -0.44
C ASN A 157 -1.40 -22.88 -1.11
N ARG A 158 -1.87 -22.33 -2.24
CA ARG A 158 -2.99 -22.93 -2.98
C ARG A 158 -2.68 -24.35 -3.44
N ARG A 159 -1.47 -24.58 -3.94
CA ARG A 159 -1.02 -25.91 -4.37
C ARG A 159 -0.90 -26.87 -3.17
N THR A 160 -0.34 -26.41 -2.05
CA THR A 160 -0.24 -27.21 -0.83
C THR A 160 -1.61 -27.48 -0.19
N GLU A 161 -2.50 -26.50 -0.13
CA GLU A 161 -3.89 -26.66 0.34
C GLU A 161 -4.66 -27.66 -0.53
N LEU A 162 -4.43 -27.65 -1.85
CA LEU A 162 -5.02 -28.61 -2.77
C LEU A 162 -4.51 -30.04 -2.49
N PHE A 163 -3.21 -30.23 -2.33
CA PHE A 163 -2.65 -31.55 -1.97
C PHE A 163 -3.10 -32.05 -0.60
N LEU A 164 -3.22 -31.17 0.40
CA LEU A 164 -3.75 -31.52 1.71
C LEU A 164 -5.21 -31.96 1.63
N LYS A 165 -6.02 -31.24 0.85
CA LYS A 165 -7.42 -31.59 0.61
C LYS A 165 -7.56 -32.93 -0.12
N GLU A 166 -6.75 -33.19 -1.14
CA GLU A 166 -6.71 -34.50 -1.81
C GLU A 166 -6.29 -35.63 -0.86
N HIS A 167 -5.30 -35.40 0.00
CA HIS A 167 -4.88 -36.37 1.00
C HIS A 167 -6.03 -36.73 1.96
N ASP A 168 -6.78 -35.74 2.45
CA ASP A 168 -7.94 -35.98 3.31
C ASP A 168 -9.06 -36.73 2.58
N HIS A 169 -9.29 -36.42 1.30
CA HIS A 169 -10.24 -37.16 0.47
C HIS A 169 -9.86 -38.63 0.30
N LEU A 170 -8.57 -38.93 0.04
CA LEU A 170 -8.07 -40.29 -0.07
C LEU A 170 -8.24 -41.06 1.25
N ARG A 171 -7.84 -40.48 2.38
CA ARG A 171 -8.02 -41.12 3.70
C ARG A 171 -9.48 -41.36 4.06
N ASN A 172 -10.39 -40.51 3.60
CA ASN A 172 -11.83 -40.72 3.78
C ASN A 172 -12.34 -41.87 2.90
N SER A 173 -11.91 -41.90 1.63
CA SER A 173 -12.22 -42.99 0.70
C SER A 173 -11.75 -44.34 1.22
N ASP A 174 -10.50 -44.42 1.72
CA ASP A 174 -9.93 -45.65 2.28
C ASP A 174 -10.76 -46.19 3.45
N ARG A 175 -11.23 -45.31 4.34
CA ARG A 175 -12.09 -45.71 5.47
C ARG A 175 -13.44 -46.27 5.01
N LEU A 176 -14.06 -45.66 4.01
CA LEU A 176 -15.34 -46.13 3.45
C LEU A 176 -15.18 -47.48 2.73
N ILE A 177 -14.05 -47.67 2.04
CA ILE A 177 -13.71 -48.95 1.40
C ILE A 177 -13.49 -50.03 2.48
N GLU A 178 -12.72 -49.73 3.53
CA GLU A 178 -12.54 -50.66 4.65
C GLU A 178 -13.87 -51.03 5.32
N GLU A 179 -14.77 -50.07 5.51
CA GLU A 179 -16.09 -50.32 6.08
C GLU A 179 -16.93 -51.23 5.17
N THR A 180 -16.91 -50.98 3.87
CA THR A 180 -17.59 -51.84 2.88
C THR A 180 -17.02 -53.26 2.87
N ILE A 181 -15.69 -53.40 2.92
CA ILE A 181 -15.01 -54.71 2.99
C ILE A 181 -15.36 -55.41 4.32
N ARG A 182 -15.35 -54.68 5.44
CA ARG A 182 -15.76 -55.22 6.75
C ARG A 182 -17.20 -55.72 6.69
N PHE A 183 -18.13 -54.93 6.13
CA PHE A 183 -19.53 -55.32 5.96
C PHE A 183 -19.68 -56.58 5.09
N GLN A 184 -18.99 -56.66 3.96
CA GLN A 184 -19.01 -57.84 3.08
C GLN A 184 -18.41 -59.08 3.77
N LYS A 185 -17.34 -58.89 4.55
CA LYS A 185 -16.66 -59.99 5.26
C LYS A 185 -17.46 -60.47 6.48
N SER A 186 -18.17 -59.58 7.18
CA SER A 186 -19.08 -59.94 8.27
C SER A 186 -20.41 -60.49 7.77
N SER A 187 -20.85 -60.06 6.58
CA SER A 187 -22.07 -60.54 5.92
C SER A 187 -21.76 -61.80 5.10
N SER A 188 -21.49 -62.91 5.81
CA SER A 188 -21.46 -64.25 5.21
C SER A 188 -22.88 -64.80 4.95
N GLY A 189 -23.85 -63.94 4.63
CA GLY A 189 -25.23 -64.32 4.39
C GLY A 189 -26.03 -63.20 3.76
N THR A 190 -26.65 -63.50 2.60
CA THR A 190 -27.57 -62.66 1.81
C THR A 190 -26.96 -61.48 1.03
N LYS A 191 -26.92 -61.66 -0.30
CA LYS A 191 -26.54 -60.64 -1.29
C LYS A 191 -27.75 -59.73 -1.57
N SER A 192 -27.74 -58.52 -1.03
CA SER A 192 -28.54 -57.38 -1.50
C SER A 192 -27.64 -56.16 -1.57
N PHE A 193 -27.31 -55.73 -2.79
CA PHE A 193 -26.43 -54.59 -3.05
C PHE A 193 -27.30 -53.33 -3.19
N HIS A 194 -27.26 -52.44 -2.21
CA HIS A 194 -27.90 -51.14 -2.30
C HIS A 194 -26.81 -50.06 -2.21
N ILE A 195 -26.46 -49.46 -3.36
CA ILE A 195 -25.53 -48.33 -3.42
C ILE A 195 -26.37 -47.05 -3.37
N PRO A 196 -26.38 -46.26 -2.27
CA PRO A 196 -26.97 -44.94 -2.31
C PRO A 196 -26.06 -44.01 -3.10
N PHE A 197 -26.52 -43.53 -4.27
CA PHE A 197 -25.83 -42.50 -5.06
C PHE A 197 -26.50 -41.15 -4.80
N THR A 198 -25.82 -40.24 -4.11
CA THR A 198 -26.27 -38.84 -3.98
C THR A 198 -25.70 -38.05 -5.16
N LEU A 199 -26.58 -37.63 -6.07
CA LEU A 199 -26.25 -36.74 -7.18
C LEU A 199 -26.06 -35.32 -6.65
N ASP A 200 -24.82 -34.83 -6.61
CA ASP A 200 -24.54 -33.39 -6.50
C ASP A 200 -24.50 -32.79 -7.92
N SER A 201 -25.17 -31.64 -8.09
CA SER A 201 -25.54 -31.02 -9.38
C SER A 201 -24.38 -30.58 -10.29
N GLN A 202 -23.12 -30.90 -9.96
CA GLN A 202 -21.95 -30.43 -10.71
C GLN A 202 -21.12 -31.49 -11.44
N ASN A 203 -21.38 -32.80 -11.30
CA ASN A 203 -20.52 -33.85 -11.87
C ASN A 203 -21.26 -34.93 -12.69
N VAL A 204 -22.01 -34.51 -13.72
CA VAL A 204 -22.76 -35.37 -14.66
C VAL A 204 -21.86 -36.28 -15.53
N ILE A 205 -20.54 -36.02 -15.59
CA ILE A 205 -19.63 -36.70 -16.53
C ILE A 205 -19.15 -38.08 -16.03
N ILE A 206 -19.32 -38.38 -14.73
CA ILE A 206 -18.78 -39.61 -14.13
C ILE A 206 -19.67 -40.84 -14.39
N LEU A 207 -20.99 -40.62 -14.56
CA LEU A 207 -21.99 -41.68 -14.75
C LEU A 207 -21.77 -42.59 -15.98
N PRO A 208 -21.51 -42.07 -17.20
CA PRO A 208 -21.32 -42.94 -18.36
C PRO A 208 -20.00 -43.72 -18.30
N HIS A 209 -18.96 -43.16 -17.67
CA HIS A 209 -17.65 -43.82 -17.59
C HIS A 209 -17.64 -44.95 -16.56
N LEU A 210 -18.31 -44.79 -15.42
CA LEU A 210 -18.45 -45.85 -14.43
C LEU A 210 -19.40 -46.96 -14.89
N LEU A 211 -20.48 -46.63 -15.60
CA LEU A 211 -21.34 -47.65 -16.22
C LEU A 211 -20.57 -48.47 -17.27
N PHE A 212 -19.75 -47.84 -18.10
CA PHE A 212 -18.92 -48.56 -19.06
C PHE A 212 -17.94 -49.52 -18.37
N HIS A 213 -17.28 -49.08 -17.30
CA HIS A 213 -16.32 -49.93 -16.58
C HIS A 213 -17.00 -51.09 -15.83
N PHE A 214 -18.23 -50.88 -15.33
CA PHE A 214 -18.99 -51.92 -14.65
C PHE A 214 -19.48 -52.98 -15.65
N PHE A 215 -20.11 -52.57 -16.76
CA PHE A 215 -20.56 -53.49 -17.80
C PHE A 215 -19.40 -54.21 -18.50
N PHE A 216 -18.26 -53.56 -18.69
CA PHE A 216 -17.10 -54.17 -19.35
C PHE A 216 -16.42 -55.22 -18.46
N SER A 217 -16.29 -54.97 -17.15
CA SER A 217 -15.81 -55.98 -16.20
C SER A 217 -16.73 -57.20 -16.14
N GLU A 218 -18.04 -57.00 -16.18
CA GLU A 218 -19.03 -58.08 -16.06
C GLU A 218 -19.13 -58.94 -17.34
N LEU A 219 -18.94 -58.33 -18.51
CA LEU A 219 -18.81 -59.05 -19.79
C LEU A 219 -17.53 -59.90 -19.86
N LEU A 220 -16.44 -59.43 -19.25
CA LEU A 220 -15.15 -60.13 -19.21
C LEU A 220 -15.16 -61.30 -18.22
N VAL A 221 -15.81 -61.13 -17.07
CA VAL A 221 -15.98 -62.19 -16.07
C VAL A 221 -16.88 -63.31 -16.59
N ASN A 222 -18.00 -62.98 -17.25
CA ASN A 222 -18.92 -63.99 -17.80
C ASN A 222 -18.35 -64.78 -18.99
N LYS A 223 -17.39 -64.24 -19.75
CA LYS A 223 -16.73 -64.98 -20.84
C LYS A 223 -15.68 -65.98 -20.36
N PHE A 224 -15.16 -65.83 -19.14
CA PHE A 224 -14.05 -66.65 -18.63
C PHE A 224 -14.48 -67.81 -17.72
N THR A 225 -15.68 -67.76 -17.14
CA THR A 225 -16.22 -68.82 -16.29
C THR A 225 -17.30 -69.60 -17.02
N HIS A 226 -16.89 -70.57 -17.84
CA HIS A 226 -17.79 -71.51 -18.49
C HIS A 226 -18.18 -72.63 -17.50
N ASP A 227 -18.79 -72.29 -16.37
CA ASP A 227 -19.51 -73.28 -15.57
C ASP A 227 -20.53 -72.67 -14.59
N ALA A 228 -21.64 -73.37 -14.44
CA ALA A 228 -22.71 -73.23 -13.44
C ALA A 228 -23.69 -72.03 -13.53
N SER A 229 -24.86 -72.38 -14.07
CA SER A 229 -26.19 -71.77 -13.98
C SER A 229 -26.60 -71.18 -12.61
N LEU A 230 -26.88 -69.88 -12.55
CA LEU A 230 -27.91 -69.29 -11.67
C LEU A 230 -28.49 -68.02 -12.33
N PRO A 231 -29.82 -67.83 -12.42
CA PRO A 231 -30.40 -66.59 -12.92
C PRO A 231 -30.25 -65.47 -11.87
N LEU A 232 -29.42 -64.48 -12.14
CA LEU A 232 -29.30 -63.26 -11.35
C LEU A 232 -30.35 -62.24 -11.81
N ASN A 233 -31.33 -61.96 -10.95
CA ASN A 233 -32.39 -60.99 -11.20
C ASN A 233 -31.91 -59.61 -10.71
N ILE A 234 -31.66 -58.68 -11.63
CA ILE A 234 -31.15 -57.33 -11.32
C ILE A 234 -32.31 -56.35 -11.47
N SER A 235 -32.73 -55.72 -10.36
CA SER A 235 -33.69 -54.61 -10.37
C SER A 235 -32.97 -53.32 -10.02
N VAL A 236 -33.03 -52.33 -10.92
CA VAL A 236 -32.45 -50.99 -10.72
C VAL A 236 -33.61 -50.04 -10.44
N SER A 237 -33.64 -49.43 -9.26
CA SER A 237 -34.56 -48.34 -8.94
C SER A 237 -33.77 -47.04 -8.79
N VAL A 238 -34.07 -46.06 -9.63
CA VAL A 238 -33.45 -44.73 -9.63
C VAL A 238 -34.34 -43.81 -8.80
N PHE A 239 -33.81 -43.26 -7.70
CA PHE A 239 -34.46 -42.19 -6.96
C PHE A 239 -33.85 -40.86 -7.40
N ILE A 240 -34.66 -40.02 -8.07
CA ILE A 240 -34.32 -38.64 -8.37
C ILE A 240 -34.90 -37.81 -7.23
N SER A 241 -34.08 -37.02 -6.56
CA SER A 241 -34.52 -35.97 -5.66
C SER A 241 -33.99 -34.62 -6.12
#